data_AF-A0A832U4S7-F1
#
_entry.id   AF-A0A832U4S7-F1
#
_cell.length_a   1.000
_cell.length_b   1.000
_cell.length_c   1.000
_cell.angle_alpha   90.00
_cell.angle_beta   90.00
_cell.angle_gamma   90.00
#
_symmetry.space_group_name_H-M   'P 1'
#
loop_
_entity.id
_entity.type
_entity.pdbx_description
1 polymer ?
#
loop_
_entity_poly.entity_id
_entity_poly.type
_entity_poly.pdbx_seq_one_letter_code
_entity_poly.pdbx_strand_id
1 'polypeptide(L)'
;MRSQESRNVTLNIAAKGDASAGSYKTDVIVEYFDPYGTKRATTESISFEIKDSAIVKDAEKYYAQGNDYFDKKNYSKALGEYEKAKEAYQQLGLTGKVTEIEARIELAKSLIESTKSSITPAIYITFGVLLSAVTMELGVLLGTLTRKPKSPKF
;
A
#
# COMPACT_ATOMS: atom_id res chain seq x y z
N MET A 1 47.11 37.56 20.28
CA MET A 1 45.95 36.67 20.49
C MET A 1 45.95 35.65 19.35
N ARG A 2 46.01 34.34 19.63
CA ARG A 2 45.77 33.33 18.58
C ARG A 2 44.28 33.36 18.26
N SER A 3 43.94 33.76 17.05
CA SER A 3 42.56 33.68 16.53
C SER A 3 42.16 32.20 16.58
N GLN A 4 41.13 31.87 17.36
CA GLN A 4 40.50 30.55 17.23
C GLN A 4 39.67 30.59 15.96
N GLU A 5 40.26 30.15 14.86
CA GLU A 5 39.55 30.03 13.59
C GLU A 5 38.77 28.73 13.57
N SER A 6 37.45 28.82 13.53
CA SER A 6 36.58 27.70 13.17
C SER A 6 36.32 27.72 11.66
N ARG A 7 36.20 26.52 11.07
CA ARG A 7 35.79 26.31 9.68
C ARG A 7 34.73 25.22 9.67
N ASN A 8 33.64 25.46 8.96
CA ASN A 8 32.61 24.44 8.73
C ASN A 8 32.90 23.74 7.40
N VAL A 9 32.92 22.41 7.42
CA VAL A 9 33.09 21.56 6.22
C VAL A 9 31.85 20.69 6.10
N THR A 10 31.22 20.68 4.93
CA THR A 10 30.08 19.82 4.62
C THR A 10 30.56 18.65 3.77
N LEU A 11 30.28 17.43 4.23
CA LEU A 11 30.59 16.19 3.50
C LEU A 11 29.28 15.54 3.05
N ASN A 12 29.13 15.33 1.74
CA ASN A 12 28.00 14.62 1.17
C ASN A 12 28.40 13.17 0.86
N ILE A 13 27.79 12.22 1.56
CA ILE A 13 28.00 10.79 1.35
C ILE A 13 26.78 10.24 0.62
N ALA A 14 27.00 9.66 -0.55
CA ALA A 14 25.96 9.01 -1.35
C ALA A 14 26.25 7.52 -1.46
N ALA A 15 25.25 6.70 -1.14
CA ALA A 15 25.29 5.28 -1.44
C ALA A 15 24.92 5.05 -2.91
N LYS A 16 25.62 4.14 -3.58
CA LYS A 16 25.20 3.64 -4.90
C LYS A 16 23.85 2.91 -4.74
N GLY A 17 22.95 3.01 -5.72
CA GLY A 17 21.58 2.48 -5.59
C GLY A 17 21.47 0.97 -5.38
N ASP A 18 22.56 0.22 -5.62
CA ASP A 18 22.71 -1.21 -5.37
C ASP A 18 23.51 -1.54 -4.10
N ALA A 19 23.81 -0.55 -3.25
CA ALA A 19 24.48 -0.78 -1.98
C ALA A 19 23.61 -1.64 -1.06
N SER A 20 24.23 -2.64 -0.44
CA SER A 20 23.56 -3.52 0.51
C SER A 20 23.03 -2.75 1.72
N ALA A 21 22.00 -3.31 2.35
CA ALA A 21 21.60 -2.87 3.68
C ALA A 21 22.76 -3.07 4.68
N GLY A 22 22.86 -2.18 5.66
CA GLY A 22 23.74 -2.39 6.81
C GLY A 22 24.34 -1.11 7.38
N SER A 23 25.15 -1.31 8.41
CA SER A 23 25.91 -0.26 9.06
C SER A 23 27.25 -0.08 8.35
N TYR A 24 27.50 1.15 7.95
CA TYR A 24 28.74 1.56 7.31
C TYR A 24 29.52 2.48 8.24
N LYS A 25 30.82 2.27 8.28
CA LYS A 25 31.75 3.09 9.04
C LYS A 25 32.88 3.55 8.13
N THR A 26 33.24 4.82 8.24
CA THR A 26 34.41 5.38 7.58
C THR A 26 35.09 6.37 8.50
N ASP A 27 36.37 6.62 8.28
CA ASP A 27 37.16 7.53 9.09
C ASP A 27 37.49 8.79 8.30
N VAL A 28 37.31 9.95 8.92
CA VAL A 28 37.79 11.23 8.42
C VAL A 28 39.13 11.51 9.08
N ILE A 29 40.17 11.61 8.27
CA ILE A 29 41.53 11.91 8.72
C ILE A 29 41.86 13.35 8.33
N VAL A 30 42.18 14.18 9.32
CA VAL A 30 42.67 15.53 9.10
C VAL A 30 44.15 15.57 9.42
N GLU A 31 44.97 15.71 8.38
CA GLU A 31 46.42 15.86 8.50
C GLU A 31 46.81 17.34 8.50
N TYR A 32 47.74 17.72 9.36
CA TYR A 32 48.25 19.09 9.46
C TYR A 32 49.71 19.10 9.89
N PHE A 33 50.39 20.23 9.70
CA PHE A 33 51.72 20.46 10.26
C PHE A 33 51.59 21.34 11.50
N ASP A 34 52.23 20.93 12.61
CA ASP A 34 52.33 21.78 13.78
C ASP A 34 53.32 22.94 13.55
N PRO A 35 53.41 23.93 14.47
CA PRO A 35 54.29 25.09 14.29
C PRO A 35 55.79 24.77 14.13
N TYR A 36 56.20 23.53 14.43
CA TYR A 36 57.58 23.06 14.30
C TYR A 36 57.81 22.28 12.99
N GLY A 37 56.80 22.22 12.12
CA GLY A 37 56.87 21.48 10.86
C GLY A 37 56.71 19.97 11.02
N THR A 38 56.24 19.49 12.18
CA THR A 38 55.96 18.05 12.37
C THR A 38 54.57 17.73 11.85
N LYS A 39 54.46 16.69 11.01
CA LYS A 39 53.16 16.20 10.53
C LYS A 39 52.39 15.56 11.69
N ARG A 40 51.13 15.97 11.86
CA ARG A 40 50.15 15.45 12.82
C ARG A 40 48.90 15.01 12.08
N ALA A 41 48.13 14.12 12.68
CA ALA A 41 46.84 13.70 12.18
C ALA A 41 45.84 13.56 13.34
N THR A 42 44.58 13.88 13.09
CA THR A 42 43.45 13.51 13.94
C THR A 42 42.46 12.69 13.13
N THR A 43 41.82 11.73 13.78
CA THR A 43 40.89 10.79 13.14
C THR A 43 39.55 10.86 13.85
N GLU A 44 38.49 11.07 13.08
CA GLU A 44 37.11 11.02 13.56
C GLU A 44 36.33 9.99 12.76
N SER A 45 35.67 9.06 13.45
CA SER A 45 34.85 8.05 12.79
C SER A 45 33.44 8.58 12.50
N ILE A 46 32.98 8.40 11.27
CA ILE A 46 31.60 8.64 10.87
C ILE A 46 30.92 7.29 10.62
N SER A 47 29.70 7.13 11.13
CA SER A 47 28.88 5.94 10.90
C SER A 47 27.53 6.34 10.31
N PHE A 48 27.03 5.54 9.37
CA PHE A 48 25.70 5.70 8.79
C PHE A 48 25.08 4.33 8.48
N GLU A 49 23.76 4.28 8.40
CA GLU A 49 23.02 3.04 8.13
C GLU A 49 22.28 3.16 6.79
N ILE A 50 22.47 2.17 5.91
CA ILE A 50 21.64 1.98 4.73
C ILE A 50 20.55 0.98 5.11
N LYS A 51 19.30 1.43 5.11
CA LYS A 51 18.15 0.54 5.34
C LYS A 51 17.94 -0.37 4.14
N ASP A 52 17.42 -1.57 4.40
CA ASP A 52 17.32 -2.62 3.38
C ASP A 52 16.45 -2.20 2.20
N SER A 53 17.10 -2.08 1.04
CA SER A 53 16.48 -1.74 -0.24
C SER A 53 15.41 -2.76 -0.63
N ALA A 54 15.51 -4.02 -0.18
CA ALA A 54 14.49 -5.04 -0.44
C ALA A 54 13.16 -4.72 0.26
N ILE A 55 13.19 -4.34 1.55
CA ILE A 55 11.98 -3.99 2.31
C ILE A 55 11.39 -2.68 1.78
N VAL A 56 12.24 -1.72 1.39
CA VAL A 56 11.78 -0.47 0.73
C VAL A 56 11.10 -0.79 -0.60
N LYS A 57 11.72 -1.62 -1.43
CA LYS A 57 11.19 -2.03 -2.73
C LYS A 57 9.88 -2.82 -2.61
N ASP A 58 9.79 -3.69 -1.61
CA ASP A 58 8.56 -4.43 -1.32
C ASP A 58 7.45 -3.49 -0.82
N ALA A 59 7.76 -2.56 0.08
CA ALA A 59 6.81 -1.55 0.55
C ALA A 59 6.28 -0.68 -0.60
N GLU A 60 7.16 -0.22 -1.48
CA GLU A 60 6.80 0.55 -2.68
C GLU A 60 5.97 -0.26 -3.66
N LYS A 61 6.34 -1.54 -3.87
CA LYS A 61 5.59 -2.46 -4.72
C LYS A 61 4.17 -2.69 -4.19
N TYR A 62 4.02 -2.99 -2.89
CA TYR A 62 2.70 -3.15 -2.28
C TYR A 62 1.88 -1.87 -2.38
N TYR A 63 2.50 -0.69 -2.17
CA TYR A 63 1.80 0.58 -2.32
C TYR A 63 1.34 0.83 -3.75
N ALA A 64 2.19 0.58 -4.75
CA ALA A 64 1.85 0.71 -6.16
C ALA A 64 0.73 -0.25 -6.57
N GLN A 65 0.77 -1.50 -6.10
CA GLN A 65 -0.30 -2.48 -6.33
C GLN A 65 -1.62 -2.06 -5.67
N GLY A 66 -1.55 -1.51 -4.45
CA GLY A 66 -2.70 -0.93 -3.77
C GLY A 66 -3.35 0.18 -4.59
N ASN A 67 -2.54 1.09 -5.14
CA ASN A 67 -3.02 2.16 -6.03
C ASN A 67 -3.64 1.63 -7.33
N ASP A 68 -3.01 0.65 -7.98
CA ASP A 68 -3.55 0.03 -9.20
C ASP A 68 -4.91 -0.64 -8.94
N TYR A 69 -5.05 -1.38 -7.85
CA TYR A 69 -6.34 -1.95 -7.47
C TYR A 69 -7.36 -0.87 -7.08
N PHE A 70 -6.92 0.20 -6.44
CA PHE A 70 -7.76 1.32 -6.04
C PHE A 70 -8.35 2.03 -7.27
N ASP A 71 -7.53 2.32 -8.27
CA ASP A 71 -7.94 2.95 -9.54
C ASP A 71 -8.90 2.04 -10.32
N LYS A 72 -8.73 0.72 -10.23
CA LYS A 72 -9.65 -0.30 -10.77
C LYS A 72 -10.90 -0.50 -9.91
N LYS A 73 -11.12 0.31 -8.87
CA LYS A 73 -12.22 0.23 -7.90
C LYS A 73 -12.31 -1.11 -7.16
N ASN A 74 -11.23 -1.89 -7.15
CA ASN A 74 -11.13 -3.13 -6.39
C ASN A 74 -10.66 -2.83 -4.97
N TYR A 75 -11.50 -2.13 -4.21
CA TYR A 75 -11.13 -1.56 -2.91
C TYR A 75 -10.74 -2.63 -1.89
N SER A 76 -11.33 -3.84 -1.97
CA SER A 76 -10.96 -4.95 -1.06
C SER A 76 -9.53 -5.44 -1.30
N LYS A 77 -9.09 -5.53 -2.57
CA LYS A 77 -7.70 -5.89 -2.87
C LYS A 77 -6.75 -4.73 -2.59
N ALA A 78 -7.16 -3.51 -2.90
CA ALA A 78 -6.38 -2.31 -2.57
C ALA A 78 -6.08 -2.23 -1.07
N LEU A 79 -7.09 -2.47 -0.22
CA LEU A 79 -6.93 -2.51 1.23
C LEU A 79 -5.87 -3.53 1.67
N GLY A 80 -5.92 -4.75 1.15
CA GLY A 80 -4.95 -5.79 1.50
C GLY A 80 -3.51 -5.43 1.10
N GLU A 81 -3.30 -4.81 -0.06
CA GLU A 81 -1.96 -4.36 -0.47
C GLU A 81 -1.49 -3.13 0.33
N TYR A 82 -2.39 -2.21 0.67
CA TYR A 82 -2.04 -1.09 1.55
C TYR A 82 -1.67 -1.53 2.97
N GLU A 83 -2.32 -2.56 3.53
CA GLU A 83 -1.96 -3.09 4.85
C GLU A 83 -0.54 -3.70 4.85
N LYS A 84 -0.16 -4.46 3.81
CA LYS A 84 1.22 -4.96 3.66
C LYS A 84 2.24 -3.83 3.52
N ALA A 85 1.91 -2.82 2.73
CA ALA A 85 2.77 -1.64 2.56
C ALA A 85 2.96 -0.88 3.88
N LYS A 86 1.90 -0.75 4.69
CA LYS A 86 1.96 -0.14 6.02
C LYS A 86 2.93 -0.89 6.93
N GLU A 87 2.80 -2.22 7.01
CA GLU A 87 3.70 -3.04 7.85
C GLU A 87 5.16 -2.88 7.45
N ALA A 88 5.46 -2.92 6.16
CA ALA A 88 6.81 -2.73 5.65
C ALA A 88 7.36 -1.31 5.95
N TYR A 89 6.56 -0.26 5.77
CA TYR A 89 6.98 1.11 6.13
C TYR A 89 7.14 1.33 7.64
N GLN A 90 6.37 0.63 8.47
CA GLN A 90 6.54 0.65 9.92
C GLN A 90 7.87 -0.01 10.33
N GLN A 91 8.22 -1.16 9.74
CA GLN A 91 9.53 -1.81 9.96
C GLN A 91 10.70 -0.91 9.54
N LEU A 92 10.52 -0.13 8.48
CA LEU A 92 11.51 0.84 8.01
C LEU A 92 11.56 2.13 8.85
N GLY A 93 10.64 2.34 9.80
CA GLY A 93 10.53 3.57 10.59
C GLY A 93 10.17 4.81 9.75
N LEU A 94 9.53 4.62 8.59
CA LEU A 94 9.15 5.69 7.67
C LEU A 94 7.77 6.26 8.05
N THR A 95 7.71 6.96 9.18
CA THR A 95 6.46 7.46 9.79
C THR A 95 5.60 8.30 8.85
N GLY A 96 6.20 9.18 8.05
CA GLY A 96 5.46 9.98 7.06
C GLY A 96 4.75 9.13 6.00
N LYS A 97 5.36 8.01 5.57
CA LYS A 97 4.75 7.06 4.63
C LYS A 97 3.64 6.25 5.29
N VAL A 98 3.81 5.89 6.56
CA VAL A 98 2.76 5.20 7.33
C VAL A 98 1.49 6.05 7.39
N THR A 99 1.60 7.34 7.71
CA THR A 99 0.45 8.26 7.76
C THR A 99 -0.23 8.41 6.39
N GLU A 100 0.54 8.49 5.31
CA GLU A 100 0.00 8.53 3.94
C GLU A 100 -0.84 7.28 3.64
N ILE A 101 -0.33 6.09 3.99
CA ILE A 101 -1.02 4.83 3.76
C ILE A 101 -2.25 4.67 4.65
N GLU A 102 -2.21 5.13 5.90
CA GLU A 102 -3.37 5.08 6.79
C GLU A 102 -4.56 5.85 6.22
N ALA A 103 -4.32 7.03 5.63
CA ALA A 103 -5.36 7.78 4.94
C ALA A 103 -5.95 7.00 3.75
N ARG A 104 -5.11 6.29 2.98
CA ARG A 104 -5.56 5.44 1.86
C ARG A 104 -6.36 4.23 2.34
N ILE A 105 -5.95 3.60 3.44
CA ILE A 105 -6.66 2.48 4.09
C ILE A 105 -8.04 2.93 4.55
N GLU A 106 -8.14 4.07 5.24
CA GLU A 106 -9.41 4.61 5.71
C GLU A 106 -10.36 4.92 4.56
N LEU A 107 -9.83 5.52 3.50
CA LEU A 107 -10.59 5.83 2.30
C LEU A 107 -11.08 4.55 1.60
N ALA A 108 -10.23 3.53 1.45
CA ALA A 108 -10.62 2.23 0.90
C ALA A 108 -11.72 1.55 1.74
N LYS A 109 -11.62 1.59 3.07
CA LYS A 109 -12.62 1.05 4.00
C LYS A 109 -13.98 1.75 3.84
N SER A 110 -13.98 3.08 3.78
CA SER A 110 -15.19 3.87 3.55
C SER A 110 -15.88 3.51 2.23
N LEU A 111 -15.11 3.34 1.15
CA LEU A 111 -15.67 2.96 -0.16
C LEU A 111 -16.23 1.54 -0.18
N ILE A 112 -15.58 0.58 0.51
CA ILE A 112 -16.11 -0.77 0.68
C ILE A 112 -17.46 -0.73 1.40
N GLU A 113 -17.56 0.03 2.49
CA GLU A 113 -18.78 0.13 3.28
C GLU A 113 -19.92 0.79 2.49
N SER A 114 -19.62 1.87 1.76
CA SER A 114 -20.60 2.52 0.88
C SER A 114 -21.13 1.58 -0.22
N THR A 115 -20.27 0.71 -0.75
CA THR A 115 -20.64 -0.27 -1.78
C THR A 115 -21.58 -1.33 -1.20
N LYS A 116 -21.33 -1.81 0.03
CA LYS A 116 -22.22 -2.75 0.73
C LYS A 116 -23.58 -2.13 1.04
N SER A 117 -23.62 -0.86 1.46
CA SER A 117 -24.85 -0.15 1.78
C SER A 117 -25.74 0.11 0.56
N SER A 118 -25.16 0.18 -0.64
CA SER A 118 -25.89 0.40 -1.90
C SER A 118 -26.69 -0.81 -2.42
N ILE A 119 -26.48 -2.02 -1.89
CA ILE A 119 -27.31 -3.20 -2.18
C ILE A 119 -28.56 -3.11 -1.29
N THR A 120 -29.52 -2.30 -1.70
CA THR A 120 -30.78 -2.11 -0.96
C THR A 120 -31.56 -3.45 -0.92
N PRO A 121 -32.23 -3.80 0.19
CA PRO A 121 -33.15 -4.95 0.25
C PRO A 121 -34.18 -5.02 -0.90
N ALA A 122 -34.47 -3.88 -1.53
CA ALA A 122 -35.28 -3.77 -2.74
C ALA A 122 -34.76 -4.59 -3.94
N ILE A 123 -33.44 -4.78 -4.08
CA ILE A 123 -32.87 -5.64 -5.14
C ILE A 123 -33.26 -7.10 -4.89
N TYR A 124 -33.21 -7.58 -3.65
CA TYR A 124 -33.66 -8.95 -3.33
C TYR A 124 -35.17 -9.14 -3.52
N ILE A 125 -35.97 -8.11 -3.19
CA ILE A 125 -37.42 -8.15 -3.40
C ILE A 125 -37.76 -8.17 -4.89
N THR A 126 -37.11 -7.33 -5.71
CA THR A 126 -37.35 -7.30 -7.16
C THR A 126 -36.92 -8.60 -7.85
N PHE A 127 -35.76 -9.15 -7.50
CA PHE A 127 -35.35 -10.47 -8.01
C PHE A 127 -36.29 -11.60 -7.57
N GLY A 128 -36.76 -11.58 -6.31
CA GLY A 128 -37.74 -12.57 -5.81
C GLY A 128 -39.11 -12.49 -6.50
N VAL A 129 -39.62 -11.28 -6.76
CA VAL A 129 -40.90 -11.06 -7.45
C VAL A 129 -40.80 -11.40 -8.94
N LEU A 130 -39.69 -11.07 -9.61
CA LEU A 130 -39.48 -11.46 -11.01
C LEU A 130 -39.41 -12.99 -11.17
N LEU A 131 -38.72 -13.68 -10.27
CA LEU A 131 -38.61 -15.15 -10.32
C LEU A 131 -39.97 -15.83 -10.11
N SER A 132 -40.81 -15.33 -9.20
CA SER A 132 -42.13 -15.90 -8.95
C SER A 132 -43.10 -15.66 -10.11
N ALA A 133 -43.06 -14.49 -10.76
CA ALA A 133 -43.87 -14.22 -11.94
C ALA A 133 -43.55 -15.18 -13.10
N VAL A 134 -42.26 -15.43 -13.37
CA VAL A 134 -41.82 -16.34 -14.44
C VAL A 134 -42.27 -17.78 -14.18
N THR A 135 -42.23 -18.25 -12.93
CA THR A 135 -42.67 -19.61 -12.58
C THR A 135 -44.19 -19.78 -12.68
N MET A 136 -44.96 -18.74 -12.36
CA MET A 136 -46.41 -18.75 -12.55
C MET A 136 -46.80 -18.82 -14.03
N GLU A 137 -46.18 -18.01 -14.90
CA GLU A 137 -46.51 -18.03 -16.33
C GLU A 137 -46.15 -19.36 -17.00
N LEU A 138 -44.99 -19.93 -16.66
CA LEU A 138 -44.60 -21.26 -17.14
C LEU A 138 -45.54 -22.36 -16.63
N GLY A 139 -45.97 -22.28 -15.37
CA GLY A 139 -46.91 -23.23 -14.79
C GLY A 139 -48.29 -23.17 -15.45
N VAL A 140 -48.81 -21.96 -15.73
CA VAL A 140 -50.06 -21.77 -16.47
C VAL A 140 -49.94 -22.32 -17.89
N LEU A 141 -48.86 -21.99 -18.60
CA LEU A 141 -48.63 -22.48 -19.97
C LEU A 141 -48.58 -24.02 -20.03
N LEU A 142 -47.80 -24.65 -19.14
CA LEU A 142 -47.73 -26.11 -19.03
C LEU A 142 -49.08 -26.73 -18.65
N GLY A 143 -49.83 -26.10 -17.75
CA GLY A 143 -51.17 -26.53 -17.37
C GLY A 143 -52.16 -26.47 -18.54
N THR A 144 -52.07 -25.46 -19.40
CA THR A 144 -52.94 -25.37 -20.60
C THR A 144 -52.57 -26.39 -21.67
N LEU A 145 -51.28 -26.66 -21.88
CA LEU A 145 -50.79 -27.66 -22.85
C LEU A 145 -51.15 -29.10 -22.46
N THR A 146 -51.24 -29.40 -21.16
CA THR A 146 -51.52 -30.75 -20.64
C THR A 146 -53.00 -31.02 -20.35
N ARG A 147 -53.87 -30.03 -20.51
CA ARG A 147 -55.31 -30.16 -20.21
C ARG A 147 -56.00 -31.03 -21.26
N LYS A 148 -56.40 -32.25 -20.90
CA LYS A 148 -57.24 -33.11 -21.76
C LYS A 148 -58.59 -32.43 -22.06
N PRO A 149 -59.06 -32.45 -23.33
CA PRO A 149 -60.35 -31.87 -23.70
C PRO A 149 -61.50 -32.60 -23.02
N LYS A 150 -62.46 -31.83 -22.50
CA LYS A 150 -63.63 -32.34 -21.79
C LYS A 150 -64.56 -33.00 -22.81
N SER A 151 -64.81 -34.30 -22.65
CA SER A 151 -65.74 -35.04 -23.52
C SER A 151 -67.17 -34.49 -23.37
N PRO A 152 -67.90 -34.31 -24.49
CA PRO A 152 -69.26 -33.79 -24.44
C PRO A 152 -70.18 -34.80 -23.75
N LYS A 153 -71.03 -34.31 -22.86
CA LYS A 153 -72.10 -35.12 -22.26
C LYS A 153 -73.27 -35.12 -23.25
N PHE A 154 -73.66 -36.32 -23.69
CA PHE A 154 -74.90 -36.57 -24.42
C PHE A 154 -76.12 -36.30 -23.52
#